data_AF-A0A7S1FK87-F1
#
_entry.id   AF-A0A7S1FK87-F1
#
_cell.length_a   1.000
_cell.length_b   1.000
_cell.length_c   1.000
_cell.angle_alpha   90.00
_cell.angle_beta   90.00
_cell.angle_gamma   90.00
#
_symmetry.space_group_name_H-M   'P 1'
#
loop_
_entity.id
_entity.type
_entity.pdbx_description
1 polymer ?
#
loop_
_entity_poly.entity_id
_entity_poly.type
_entity_poly.pdbx_seq_one_letter_code
_entity_poly.pdbx_strand_id
1 'polypeptide(L)'
;SQNSPHLAESSVEAAHDASNVNVTTAIATPVPPELVSIYGISQVVISREEILCPLVNFIFRDQSDENKGALIWPLNSVVTVRGMAGIGKTTLAATVATSVQARQIYDKVCYINLGDQFVATGGVNNVHYSIYMSCLRKLCHQIGASSDLFEEKAIFLPHSKRIEKSTRAIQAIEEAKARMAMLMDGLRVLFVLDDVWSHEDVDLFNFGDLMNSPFTLIITTRTLDMYPSPGAFWIDMPFLTPRDSLKLFLIESDDDNLPPSDEK
;
A
#
# COMPACT_ATOMS: atom_id res chain seq x y z
N SER A 1 -41.71 8.40 70.14
CA SER A 1 -41.39 9.28 69.00
C SER A 1 -40.01 9.90 69.25
N GLN A 2 -38.90 9.16 69.33
CA GLN A 2 -38.26 8.29 68.32
C GLN A 2 -38.01 9.01 66.99
N ASN A 3 -36.82 9.58 66.80
CA ASN A 3 -35.76 8.97 65.98
C ASN A 3 -34.49 9.82 65.93
N SER A 4 -33.37 9.20 66.32
CA SER A 4 -32.02 9.48 65.79
C SER A 4 -31.92 8.94 64.35
N PRO A 5 -30.95 9.40 63.54
CA PRO A 5 -29.73 8.59 63.33
C PRO A 5 -28.45 9.45 63.25
N HIS A 6 -27.29 9.03 63.77
CA HIS A 6 -26.37 7.93 63.40
C HIS A 6 -25.32 8.32 62.34
N LEU A 7 -24.06 8.24 62.78
CA LEU A 7 -22.80 8.33 62.03
C LEU A 7 -22.72 7.36 60.85
N ALA A 8 -22.04 7.77 59.77
CA ALA A 8 -21.03 6.96 59.08
C ALA A 8 -20.27 7.80 58.05
N GLU A 9 -18.99 8.08 58.34
CA GLU A 9 -17.96 8.27 57.32
C GLU A 9 -17.80 6.95 56.56
N SER A 10 -17.79 6.99 55.22
CA SER A 10 -17.25 5.87 54.43
C SER A 10 -16.53 6.39 53.19
N SER A 11 -15.21 6.26 53.25
CA SER A 11 -14.31 6.21 52.11
C SER A 11 -14.77 5.13 51.13
N VAL A 12 -14.87 5.47 49.83
CA VAL A 12 -14.78 4.48 48.74
C VAL A 12 -13.89 5.05 47.66
N GLU A 13 -12.66 4.56 47.73
CA GLU A 13 -11.65 4.50 46.69
C GLU A 13 -12.06 3.34 45.75
N ALA A 14 -12.31 3.62 44.47
CA ALA A 14 -12.39 2.62 43.39
C ALA A 14 -12.31 3.38 42.05
N ALA A 15 -11.11 3.53 41.50
CA ALA A 15 -10.49 2.59 40.57
C ALA A 15 -11.01 2.78 39.13
N HIS A 16 -10.18 3.48 38.36
CA HIS A 16 -10.21 3.58 36.90
C HIS A 16 -10.21 2.17 36.29
N ASP A 17 -11.33 1.79 35.67
CA ASP A 17 -11.38 0.60 34.81
C ASP A 17 -11.07 1.03 33.37
N ALA A 18 -9.78 1.25 33.11
CA ALA A 18 -9.26 1.34 31.76
C ALA A 18 -9.16 -0.08 31.22
N SER A 19 -10.16 -0.46 30.41
CA SER A 19 -10.18 -1.73 29.68
C SER A 19 -8.82 -2.02 29.03
N ASN A 20 -8.23 -3.13 29.49
CA ASN A 20 -6.99 -3.73 29.02
C ASN A 20 -7.04 -3.97 27.51
N VAL A 21 -6.41 -3.09 26.74
CA VAL A 21 -5.88 -3.45 25.43
C VAL A 21 -4.64 -4.28 25.71
N ASN A 22 -4.76 -5.60 25.50
CA ASN A 22 -3.63 -6.53 25.55
C ASN A 22 -2.53 -6.00 24.61
N VAL A 23 -1.48 -5.43 25.22
CA VAL A 23 -0.22 -5.11 24.56
C VAL A 23 0.41 -6.45 24.19
N THR A 24 0.05 -6.91 23.00
CA THR A 24 0.67 -8.08 22.40
C THR A 24 2.07 -7.65 22.01
N THR A 25 3.07 -8.21 22.67
CA THR A 25 4.49 -8.06 22.33
C THR A 25 4.64 -8.25 20.81
N ALA A 26 4.97 -7.17 20.10
CA ALA A 26 5.15 -7.19 18.65
C ALA A 26 6.41 -8.03 18.32
N ILE A 27 6.20 -9.33 18.17
CA ILE A 27 7.11 -10.28 17.56
C ILE A 27 7.15 -9.93 16.07
N ALA A 28 8.36 -9.81 15.51
CA ALA A 28 8.53 -9.62 14.08
C ALA A 28 7.72 -10.69 13.34
N THR A 29 6.74 -10.27 12.53
CA THR A 29 5.95 -11.20 11.74
C THR A 29 6.75 -11.61 10.51
N PRO A 30 7.02 -12.91 10.31
CA PRO A 30 7.77 -13.35 9.14
C PRO A 30 6.99 -13.02 7.87
N VAL A 31 7.65 -12.33 6.95
CA VAL A 31 7.11 -12.01 5.62
C VAL A 31 7.00 -13.31 4.80
N PRO A 32 5.85 -13.64 4.19
CA PRO A 32 5.72 -14.83 3.36
C PRO A 32 6.82 -14.92 2.27
N PRO A 33 7.45 -16.10 2.05
CA PRO A 33 8.66 -16.24 1.22
C PRO A 33 8.48 -15.77 -0.23
N GLU A 34 7.28 -15.94 -0.77
CA GLU A 34 6.89 -15.47 -2.11
C GLU A 34 7.12 -13.95 -2.24
N LEU A 35 6.79 -13.19 -1.19
CA LEU A 35 6.90 -11.74 -1.14
C LEU A 35 8.34 -11.28 -0.92
N VAL A 36 9.15 -12.06 -0.18
CA VAL A 36 10.59 -11.79 -0.02
C VAL A 36 11.29 -11.92 -1.38
N SER A 37 10.94 -12.94 -2.16
CA SER A 37 11.50 -13.13 -3.51
C SER A 37 11.00 -12.12 -4.54
N ILE A 38 9.73 -11.70 -4.44
CA ILE A 38 9.10 -10.79 -5.41
C ILE A 38 9.42 -9.32 -5.08
N TYR A 39 9.58 -8.95 -3.81
CA TYR A 39 9.68 -7.55 -3.37
C TYR A 39 10.99 -7.19 -2.66
N GLY A 40 11.92 -8.13 -2.46
CA GLY A 40 13.24 -7.85 -1.88
C GLY A 40 13.22 -7.26 -0.47
N ILE A 41 12.17 -7.56 0.31
CA ILE A 41 11.97 -7.01 1.66
C ILE A 41 12.81 -7.81 2.66
N SER A 42 13.44 -7.13 3.63
CA SER A 42 14.10 -7.80 4.75
C SER A 42 13.10 -8.73 5.47
N GLN A 43 13.59 -9.86 5.99
CA GLN A 43 12.78 -10.79 6.77
C GLN A 43 12.29 -10.16 8.08
N VAL A 44 12.88 -9.04 8.49
CA VAL A 44 12.61 -8.36 9.74
C VAL A 44 11.96 -7.00 9.48
N VAL A 45 10.76 -6.81 10.02
CA VAL A 45 10.05 -5.54 9.98
C VAL A 45 9.69 -5.13 11.40
N ILE A 46 10.09 -3.92 11.80
CA ILE A 46 9.56 -3.30 13.01
C ILE A 46 8.19 -2.74 12.69
N SER A 47 7.19 -3.17 13.45
CA SER A 47 5.84 -2.63 13.31
C SER A 47 5.83 -1.12 13.60
N ARG A 48 5.15 -0.37 12.75
CA ARG A 48 4.91 1.07 12.87
C ARG A 48 3.42 1.31 13.02
N GLU A 49 2.86 0.84 14.11
CA GLU A 49 1.40 0.85 14.36
C GLU A 49 0.80 2.27 14.26
N GLU A 50 1.56 3.29 14.65
CA GLU A 50 1.16 4.70 14.59
C GLU A 50 0.89 5.19 13.16
N ILE A 51 1.49 4.54 12.16
CA ILE A 51 1.33 4.83 10.73
C ILE A 51 0.40 3.81 10.09
N LEU A 52 0.57 2.55 10.46
CA LEU A 52 -0.16 1.42 9.90
C LEU A 52 -1.63 1.49 10.26
N CYS A 53 -2.00 1.82 11.50
CA CYS A 53 -3.39 1.86 11.93
C CYS A 53 -4.21 2.89 11.15
N PRO A 54 -3.81 4.17 11.00
CA PRO A 54 -4.55 5.12 10.15
C PRO A 54 -4.66 4.68 8.70
N LEU A 55 -3.59 4.09 8.15
CA LEU A 55 -3.53 3.62 6.77
C LEU A 55 -4.49 2.44 6.52
N VAL A 56 -4.41 1.42 7.36
CA VAL A 56 -5.30 0.24 7.37
C VAL A 56 -6.74 0.69 7.57
N ASN A 57 -6.99 1.56 8.55
CA ASN A 57 -8.32 2.10 8.80
C ASN A 57 -8.85 2.91 7.62
N PHE A 58 -8.00 3.54 6.80
CA PHE A 58 -8.43 4.23 5.58
C PHE A 58 -8.72 3.26 4.44
N ILE A 59 -7.84 2.28 4.22
CA ILE A 59 -7.94 1.31 3.11
C ILE A 59 -9.09 0.33 3.31
N PHE A 60 -9.34 -0.06 4.56
CA PHE A 60 -10.36 -1.04 4.92
C PHE A 60 -11.53 -0.41 5.67
N ARG A 61 -11.81 0.89 5.43
CA ARG A 61 -12.98 1.55 6.04
C ARG A 61 -14.21 0.69 5.81
N ASP A 62 -14.73 0.11 6.89
CA ASP A 62 -16.02 -0.55 6.87
C ASP A 62 -17.06 0.56 6.70
N GLN A 63 -17.56 0.72 5.48
CA GLN A 63 -18.69 1.60 5.18
C GLN A 63 -19.99 0.87 5.55
N SER A 64 -20.00 0.24 6.73
CA SER A 64 -21.19 -0.25 7.40
C SER A 64 -21.93 0.97 7.96
N ASP A 65 -22.43 1.83 7.08
CA ASP A 65 -23.48 2.76 7.45
C ASP A 65 -24.75 1.90 7.59
N GLU A 66 -25.06 1.54 8.84
CA GLU A 66 -26.01 0.50 9.28
C GLU A 66 -27.48 0.66 8.81
N ASN A 67 -27.78 1.57 7.87
CA ASN A 67 -29.15 1.82 7.41
C ASN A 67 -29.41 1.53 5.92
N LYS A 68 -28.43 1.06 5.14
CA LYS A 68 -28.66 0.61 3.76
C LYS A 68 -27.80 -0.61 3.48
N GLY A 69 -28.42 -1.80 3.40
CA GLY A 69 -27.79 -3.11 3.28
C GLY A 69 -26.97 -3.40 2.01
N ALA A 70 -26.08 -2.50 1.61
CA ALA A 70 -25.06 -2.72 0.62
C ALA A 70 -23.78 -2.04 1.11
N LEU A 71 -22.67 -2.78 1.19
CA LEU A 71 -21.34 -2.18 1.41
C LEU A 71 -21.09 -1.16 0.30
N ILE A 72 -21.17 0.13 0.63
CA ILE A 72 -20.77 1.20 -0.29
C ILE A 72 -19.26 1.37 -0.12
N TRP A 73 -18.48 0.51 -0.78
CA TRP A 73 -17.06 0.81 -0.94
C TRP A 73 -16.94 2.17 -1.64
N PRO A 74 -16.09 3.10 -1.18
CA PRO A 74 -15.74 4.23 -2.01
C PRO A 74 -15.19 3.64 -3.32
N LEU A 75 -15.88 3.89 -4.43
CA LEU A 75 -15.37 3.60 -5.75
C LEU A 75 -14.05 4.38 -5.85
N ASN A 76 -12.93 3.67 -5.81
CA ASN A 76 -11.58 4.21 -6.00
C ASN A 76 -11.03 4.98 -4.80
N SER A 77 -10.28 4.28 -3.94
CA SER A 77 -9.47 4.93 -2.91
C SER A 77 -8.01 5.03 -3.36
N VAL A 78 -7.38 6.18 -3.15
CA VAL A 78 -5.95 6.38 -3.45
C VAL A 78 -5.24 6.77 -2.18
N VAL A 79 -4.09 6.13 -1.94
CA VAL A 79 -3.25 6.34 -0.78
C VAL A 79 -1.82 6.60 -1.22
N THR A 80 -1.23 7.71 -0.78
CA THR A 80 0.17 8.05 -1.09
C THR A 80 1.05 7.99 0.15
N VAL A 81 2.02 7.09 0.13
CA VAL A 81 3.08 6.97 1.14
C VAL A 81 4.32 7.70 0.64
N ARG A 82 4.70 8.79 1.32
CA ARG A 82 5.81 9.65 0.93
C ARG A 82 6.97 9.58 1.92
N GLY A 83 8.15 9.99 1.48
CA GLY A 83 9.32 10.10 2.34
C GLY A 83 10.64 9.75 1.64
N MET A 84 11.74 9.95 2.37
CA MET A 84 13.10 9.80 1.84
C MET A 84 13.43 8.35 1.40
N ALA A 85 14.52 8.20 0.64
CA ALA A 85 15.06 6.88 0.32
C ALA A 85 15.41 6.12 1.62
N GLY A 86 15.12 4.81 1.65
CA GLY A 86 15.43 3.96 2.82
C GLY A 86 14.54 4.13 4.05
N ILE A 87 13.54 5.03 4.02
CA ILE A 87 12.68 5.30 5.20
C ILE A 87 11.65 4.19 5.50
N GLY A 88 11.50 3.21 4.60
CA GLY A 88 10.59 2.06 4.76
C GLY A 88 9.22 2.19 4.08
N LYS A 89 9.07 3.04 3.05
CA LYS A 89 7.78 3.18 2.30
C LYS A 89 7.34 1.88 1.64
N THR A 90 8.25 1.28 0.85
CA THR A 90 8.06 0.00 0.16
C THR A 90 7.70 -1.10 1.16
N THR A 91 8.40 -1.14 2.30
CA THR A 91 8.12 -2.06 3.41
C THR A 91 6.70 -1.86 3.94
N LEU A 92 6.28 -0.62 4.22
CA LEU A 92 4.93 -0.34 4.71
C LEU A 92 3.85 -0.78 3.71
N ALA A 93 4.00 -0.42 2.42
CA ALA A 93 3.05 -0.78 1.38
C ALA A 93 2.94 -2.30 1.24
N ALA A 94 4.07 -3.01 1.29
CA ALA A 94 4.08 -4.46 1.28
C ALA A 94 3.44 -5.06 2.55
N THR A 95 3.71 -4.53 3.74
CA THR A 95 3.05 -4.97 4.98
C THR A 95 1.54 -4.88 4.88
N VAL A 96 1.00 -3.79 4.32
CA VAL A 96 -0.45 -3.64 4.09
C VAL A 96 -0.96 -4.65 3.06
N ALA A 97 -0.31 -4.72 1.90
CA ALA A 97 -0.69 -5.61 0.80
C ALA A 97 -0.71 -7.09 1.20
N THR A 98 0.06 -7.45 2.21
CA THR A 98 0.28 -8.84 2.63
C THR A 98 -0.45 -9.20 3.92
N SER A 99 -1.09 -8.20 4.54
CA SER A 99 -1.92 -8.38 5.71
C SER A 99 -3.06 -9.37 5.46
N VAL A 100 -3.46 -10.08 6.52
CA VAL A 100 -4.60 -11.01 6.48
C VAL A 100 -5.88 -10.27 6.07
N GLN A 101 -6.06 -9.04 6.53
CA GLN A 101 -7.19 -8.19 6.19
C GLN A 101 -7.24 -7.89 4.68
N ALA A 102 -6.11 -7.52 4.05
CA ALA A 102 -6.07 -7.31 2.60
C ALA A 102 -6.50 -8.55 1.82
N ARG A 103 -6.03 -9.73 2.23
CA ARG A 103 -6.35 -11.01 1.57
C ARG A 103 -7.81 -11.46 1.78
N GLN A 104 -8.45 -11.00 2.84
CA GLN A 104 -9.88 -11.28 3.10
C GLN A 104 -10.79 -10.33 2.31
N ILE A 105 -10.35 -9.08 2.12
CA ILE A 105 -11.15 -8.01 1.52
C ILE A 105 -10.99 -7.95 0.01
N TYR A 106 -9.80 -8.16 -0.52
CA TYR A 106 -9.51 -8.03 -1.94
C TYR A 106 -9.40 -9.40 -2.59
N ASP A 107 -10.01 -9.55 -3.76
CA ASP A 107 -9.94 -10.77 -4.56
C ASP A 107 -8.55 -10.92 -5.18
N LYS A 108 -7.91 -9.79 -5.50
CA LYS A 108 -6.55 -9.71 -6.02
C LYS A 108 -5.77 -8.57 -5.36
N VAL A 109 -4.51 -8.86 -5.04
CA VAL A 109 -3.51 -7.87 -4.65
C VAL A 109 -2.46 -7.84 -5.74
N CYS A 110 -2.33 -6.71 -6.41
CA CYS A 110 -1.39 -6.47 -7.49
C CYS A 110 -0.29 -5.50 -7.03
N TYR A 111 0.92 -5.71 -7.53
CA TYR A 111 2.08 -4.92 -7.17
C TYR A 111 2.99 -4.70 -8.38
N ILE A 112 3.39 -3.44 -8.58
CA ILE A 112 4.35 -3.04 -9.61
C ILE A 112 5.36 -2.09 -8.99
N ASN A 113 6.65 -2.43 -9.11
CA ASN A 113 7.75 -1.52 -8.81
C ASN A 113 8.19 -0.82 -10.11
N LEU A 114 8.02 0.51 -10.17
CA LEU A 114 8.43 1.33 -11.31
C LEU A 114 9.92 1.70 -11.28
N GLY A 115 10.50 1.84 -10.09
CA GLY A 115 11.93 2.11 -9.91
C GLY A 115 12.81 1.08 -10.64
N ASP A 116 12.49 -0.21 -10.53
CA ASP A 116 13.20 -1.29 -11.23
C ASP A 116 13.11 -1.16 -12.76
N GLN A 117 12.00 -0.63 -13.27
CA GLN A 117 11.82 -0.46 -14.72
C GLN A 117 12.67 0.68 -15.28
N PHE A 118 12.90 1.73 -14.49
CA PHE A 118 13.74 2.87 -14.91
C PHE A 118 15.23 2.51 -14.91
N VAL A 119 15.68 1.69 -13.95
CA VAL A 119 17.06 1.17 -13.95
C VAL A 119 17.32 0.34 -15.21
N ALA A 120 16.37 -0.53 -15.59
CA ALA A 120 16.49 -1.37 -16.79
C ALA A 120 16.53 -0.57 -18.10
N THR A 121 16.01 0.66 -18.12
CA THR A 121 15.91 1.50 -19.32
C THR A 121 16.92 2.65 -19.36
N GLY A 122 17.92 2.65 -18.48
CA GLY A 122 19.01 3.63 -18.49
C GLY A 122 18.65 4.97 -17.86
N GLY A 123 17.69 5.00 -16.94
CA GLY A 123 17.41 6.16 -16.09
C GLY A 123 16.49 7.23 -16.69
N VAL A 124 15.67 6.87 -17.68
CA VAL A 124 14.59 7.76 -18.14
C VAL A 124 13.40 7.58 -17.20
N ASN A 125 13.08 8.61 -16.42
CA ASN A 125 12.12 8.55 -15.32
C ASN A 125 10.64 8.60 -15.73
N ASN A 126 10.32 8.19 -16.97
CA ASN A 126 8.94 8.23 -17.48
C ASN A 126 8.57 6.87 -18.08
N VAL A 127 7.37 6.39 -17.78
CA VAL A 127 6.86 5.15 -18.35
C VAL A 127 6.53 5.36 -19.83
N HIS A 128 7.37 4.81 -20.72
CA HIS A 128 7.07 4.69 -22.14
C HIS A 128 6.31 3.40 -22.45
N TYR A 129 5.71 3.31 -23.65
CA TYR A 129 4.85 2.20 -24.07
C TYR A 129 5.44 0.81 -23.78
N SER A 130 6.73 0.58 -24.04
CA SER A 130 7.38 -0.72 -23.79
C SER A 130 7.44 -1.08 -22.31
N ILE A 131 7.77 -0.12 -21.44
CA ILE A 131 7.74 -0.30 -19.98
C ILE A 131 6.31 -0.57 -19.53
N TYR A 132 5.36 0.22 -20.03
CA TYR A 132 3.94 0.05 -19.70
C TYR A 132 3.45 -1.36 -20.04
N MET A 133 3.71 -1.85 -21.25
CA MET A 133 3.35 -3.22 -21.66
C MET A 133 4.03 -4.28 -20.80
N SER A 134 5.30 -4.10 -20.44
CA SER A 134 6.00 -5.00 -19.51
C SER A 134 5.28 -5.08 -18.15
N CYS A 135 4.89 -3.94 -17.60
CA CYS A 135 4.11 -3.88 -16.37
C CYS A 135 2.75 -4.57 -16.53
N LEU A 136 2.01 -4.32 -17.60
CA LEU A 136 0.71 -4.97 -17.83
C LEU A 136 0.81 -6.50 -17.92
N ARG A 137 1.88 -7.04 -18.54
CA ARG A 137 2.11 -8.50 -18.56
C ARG A 137 2.34 -9.06 -17.16
N LYS A 138 3.10 -8.36 -16.32
CA LYS A 138 3.29 -8.73 -14.91
C LYS A 138 1.95 -8.70 -14.15
N LEU A 139 1.10 -7.72 -14.43
CA LEU A 139 -0.24 -7.65 -13.83
C LEU A 139 -1.12 -8.81 -14.27
N CYS A 140 -1.11 -9.16 -15.56
CA CYS A 140 -1.85 -10.32 -16.08
C CYS A 140 -1.49 -11.59 -15.30
N HIS A 141 -0.20 -11.82 -15.08
CA HIS A 141 0.26 -12.97 -14.29
C HIS A 141 -0.26 -12.94 -12.85
N GLN A 142 -0.26 -11.77 -12.19
CA GLN A 142 -0.75 -11.62 -10.81
C GLN A 142 -2.27 -11.85 -10.69
N ILE A 143 -3.06 -11.45 -11.70
CA ILE A 143 -4.50 -11.71 -11.71
C ILE A 143 -4.88 -13.09 -12.26
N GLY A 144 -3.94 -13.81 -12.88
CA GLY A 144 -4.17 -15.12 -13.51
C GLY A 144 -4.79 -15.03 -14.91
N ALA A 145 -4.59 -13.91 -15.61
CA ALA A 145 -5.03 -13.70 -16.99
C ALA A 145 -3.91 -13.98 -18.01
N SER A 146 -4.27 -14.28 -19.26
CA SER A 146 -3.27 -14.42 -20.33
C SER A 146 -2.67 -13.07 -20.73
N SER A 147 -1.34 -13.02 -20.87
CA SER A 147 -0.59 -11.86 -21.36
C SER A 147 -0.71 -11.63 -22.86
N ASP A 148 -1.24 -12.59 -23.62
CA ASP A 148 -1.35 -12.54 -25.08
C ASP A 148 -2.31 -11.42 -25.55
N LEU A 149 -3.12 -10.90 -24.63
CA LEU A 149 -4.04 -9.78 -24.87
C LEU A 149 -3.32 -8.45 -25.14
N PHE A 150 -2.02 -8.38 -24.84
CA PHE A 150 -1.15 -7.20 -24.95
C PHE A 150 -0.02 -7.41 -25.97
N GLU A 151 -0.36 -8.02 -27.11
CA GLU A 151 0.53 -8.09 -28.26
C GLU A 151 1.00 -6.69 -28.69
N GLU A 152 2.30 -6.60 -29.00
CA GLU A 152 2.92 -5.38 -29.44
C GLU A 152 2.40 -5.04 -30.84
N LYS A 153 1.34 -4.23 -30.89
CA LYS A 153 0.91 -3.64 -32.16
C LYS A 153 2.11 -2.90 -32.74
N ALA A 154 2.34 -3.03 -34.05
CA ALA A 154 3.44 -2.38 -34.76
C ALA A 154 3.29 -0.84 -34.75
N ILE A 155 3.49 -0.22 -33.59
CA ILE A 155 3.43 1.23 -33.37
C ILE A 155 4.61 1.90 -34.09
N PHE A 156 5.74 1.19 -34.17
CA PHE A 156 6.96 1.63 -34.81
C PHE A 156 7.03 1.19 -36.28
N LEU A 157 6.28 1.86 -37.15
CA LEU A 157 6.60 1.81 -38.57
C LEU A 157 7.96 2.51 -38.79
N PRO A 158 8.88 1.92 -39.57
CA PRO A 158 10.24 2.46 -39.76
C PRO A 158 10.29 3.89 -40.28
N HIS A 159 9.21 4.42 -40.88
CA HIS A 159 9.20 5.70 -41.61
C HIS A 159 8.17 6.72 -41.11
N SER A 160 7.47 6.46 -40.00
CA SER A 160 6.52 7.43 -39.46
C SER A 160 7.23 8.61 -38.78
N LYS A 161 6.64 9.80 -38.90
CA LYS A 161 7.16 11.01 -38.24
C LYS A 161 7.07 10.84 -36.71
N ARG A 162 7.94 11.53 -35.97
CA ARG A 162 7.98 11.47 -34.49
C ARG A 162 6.62 11.75 -33.84
N ILE A 163 5.86 12.71 -34.38
CA ILE A 163 4.51 13.08 -33.89
C ILE A 163 3.53 11.91 -34.05
N GLU A 164 3.49 11.28 -35.23
CA GLU A 164 2.63 10.13 -35.50
C GLU A 164 2.96 8.94 -34.59
N LYS A 165 4.25 8.71 -34.30
CA LYS A 165 4.69 7.68 -33.36
C LYS A 165 4.16 7.96 -31.95
N SER A 166 4.24 9.20 -31.49
CA SER A 166 3.76 9.58 -30.15
C SER A 166 2.23 9.44 -30.03
N THR A 167 1.47 9.88 -31.02
CA THR A 167 0.00 9.76 -31.00
C THR A 167 -0.44 8.30 -31.00
N ARG A 168 0.20 7.45 -31.81
CA ARG A 168 -0.09 6.01 -31.83
C ARG A 168 0.27 5.32 -30.52
N ALA A 169 1.38 5.71 -29.89
CA ALA A 169 1.77 5.19 -28.59
C ALA A 169 0.71 5.53 -27.52
N ILE A 170 0.27 6.79 -27.46
CA ILE A 170 -0.79 7.22 -26.52
C ILE A 170 -2.08 6.41 -26.76
N GLN A 171 -2.53 6.29 -28.01
CA GLN A 171 -3.73 5.49 -28.33
C GLN A 171 -3.58 4.01 -27.92
N ALA A 172 -2.41 3.44 -28.14
CA ALA A 172 -2.14 2.05 -27.76
C ALA A 172 -2.05 1.85 -26.23
N ILE A 173 -1.55 2.85 -25.50
CA ILE A 173 -1.58 2.88 -24.02
C ILE A 173 -3.03 2.91 -23.55
N GLU A 174 -3.85 3.83 -24.03
CA GLU A 174 -5.26 3.95 -23.62
C GLU A 174 -6.07 2.68 -23.92
N GLU A 175 -5.87 2.08 -25.10
CA GLU A 175 -6.52 0.81 -25.44
C GLU A 175 -6.08 -0.33 -24.51
N ALA A 176 -4.79 -0.40 -24.18
CA ALA A 176 -4.29 -1.40 -23.26
C ALA A 176 -4.78 -1.15 -21.82
N LYS A 177 -4.84 0.10 -21.38
CA LYS A 177 -5.40 0.50 -20.08
C LYS A 177 -6.85 0.05 -19.95
N ALA A 178 -7.68 0.32 -20.97
CA ALA A 178 -9.07 -0.10 -21.02
C ALA A 178 -9.22 -1.63 -20.99
N ARG A 179 -8.40 -2.36 -21.75
CA ARG A 179 -8.40 -3.84 -21.72
C ARG A 179 -8.01 -4.39 -20.34
N MET A 180 -7.00 -3.81 -19.71
CA MET A 180 -6.57 -4.23 -18.37
C MET A 180 -7.69 -3.99 -17.34
N ALA A 181 -8.35 -2.82 -17.41
CA ALA A 181 -9.51 -2.53 -16.57
C ALA A 181 -10.64 -3.56 -16.76
N MET A 182 -10.96 -3.93 -18.00
CA MET A 182 -11.96 -4.97 -18.29
C MET A 182 -11.60 -6.35 -17.69
N LEU A 183 -10.31 -6.69 -17.61
CA LEU A 183 -9.87 -7.95 -16.99
C LEU A 183 -10.00 -7.93 -15.47
N MET A 184 -9.93 -6.75 -14.86
CA MET A 184 -10.04 -6.57 -13.41
C MET A 184 -11.47 -6.23 -12.97
N ASP A 185 -12.36 -5.84 -13.89
CA ASP A 185 -13.73 -5.48 -13.58
C ASP A 185 -14.49 -6.65 -12.95
N GLY A 186 -15.27 -6.34 -11.92
CA GLY A 186 -15.93 -7.34 -11.07
C GLY A 186 -15.06 -7.93 -9.97
N LEU A 187 -13.75 -7.65 -9.94
CA LEU A 187 -12.87 -8.00 -8.82
C LEU A 187 -12.68 -6.81 -7.89
N ARG A 188 -12.55 -7.09 -6.59
CA ARG A 188 -12.02 -6.14 -5.60
C ARG A 188 -10.50 -6.17 -5.68
N VAL A 189 -9.89 -5.10 -6.17
CA VAL A 189 -8.44 -5.05 -6.42
C VAL A 189 -7.76 -4.06 -5.50
N LEU A 190 -6.74 -4.53 -4.79
CA LEU A 190 -5.74 -3.69 -4.15
C LEU A 190 -4.52 -3.62 -5.07
N PHE A 191 -4.11 -2.42 -5.44
CA PHE A 191 -3.03 -2.17 -6.37
C PHE A 191 -1.93 -1.35 -5.69
N VAL A 192 -0.70 -1.85 -5.69
CA VAL A 192 0.46 -1.14 -5.16
C VAL A 192 1.34 -0.72 -6.31
N LEU A 193 1.57 0.59 -6.42
CA LEU A 193 2.50 1.19 -7.35
C LEU A 193 3.68 1.77 -6.56
N ASP A 194 4.80 1.05 -6.58
CA ASP A 194 5.98 1.33 -5.76
C ASP A 194 7.05 2.14 -6.52
N ASP A 195 7.69 3.06 -5.81
CA ASP A 195 8.73 3.97 -6.27
C ASP A 195 8.32 4.76 -7.53
N VAL A 196 7.24 5.55 -7.39
CA VAL A 196 6.69 6.40 -8.46
C VAL A 196 7.35 7.77 -8.48
N TRP A 197 7.62 8.28 -9.69
CA TRP A 197 8.40 9.50 -9.91
C TRP A 197 7.55 10.65 -10.46
N SER A 198 6.45 10.36 -11.16
CA SER A 198 5.59 11.36 -11.81
C SER A 198 4.09 11.07 -11.66
N HIS A 199 3.25 12.10 -11.74
CA HIS A 199 1.79 11.94 -11.75
C HIS A 199 1.31 11.25 -13.02
N GLU A 200 1.96 11.52 -14.15
CA GLU A 200 1.60 10.86 -15.41
C GLU A 200 1.71 9.34 -15.29
N ASP A 201 2.72 8.82 -14.59
CA ASP A 201 2.85 7.38 -14.35
C ASP A 201 1.71 6.83 -13.49
N VAL A 202 1.23 7.59 -12.49
CA VAL A 202 0.09 7.18 -11.67
C VAL A 202 -1.16 7.04 -12.56
N ASP A 203 -1.42 8.02 -13.42
CA ASP A 203 -2.59 8.03 -14.29
C ASP A 203 -2.60 6.83 -15.25
N LEU A 204 -1.44 6.35 -15.69
CA LEU A 204 -1.34 5.15 -16.52
C LEU A 204 -1.83 3.87 -15.84
N PHE A 205 -1.70 3.79 -14.51
CA PHE A 205 -2.07 2.61 -13.71
C PHE A 205 -3.28 2.84 -12.81
N ASN A 206 -3.88 4.03 -12.83
CA ASN A 206 -5.17 4.28 -12.18
C ASN A 206 -6.30 3.76 -13.07
N PHE A 207 -6.71 2.51 -12.83
CA PHE A 207 -7.80 1.85 -13.55
C PHE A 207 -9.18 2.15 -12.96
N GLY A 208 -9.23 2.81 -11.80
CA GLY A 208 -10.47 2.99 -11.04
C GLY A 208 -11.59 3.66 -11.84
N ASP A 209 -11.28 4.68 -12.64
CA ASP A 209 -12.29 5.40 -13.44
C ASP A 209 -12.87 4.56 -14.59
N LEU A 210 -12.25 3.42 -14.91
CA LEU A 210 -12.65 2.50 -15.97
C LEU A 210 -13.32 1.23 -15.43
N MET A 211 -13.40 1.08 -14.11
CA MET A 211 -13.92 -0.10 -13.42
C MET A 211 -15.21 0.23 -12.67
N ASN A 212 -16.13 -0.73 -12.60
CA ASN A 212 -17.34 -0.63 -11.78
C ASN A 212 -17.20 -1.36 -10.44
N SER A 213 -16.07 -2.05 -10.21
CA SER A 213 -15.75 -2.75 -8.98
C SER A 213 -14.79 -1.97 -8.08
N PRO A 214 -14.70 -2.32 -6.78
CA PRO A 214 -13.80 -1.64 -5.86
C PRO A 214 -12.32 -1.75 -6.27
N PHE A 215 -11.67 -0.60 -6.36
CA PHE A 215 -10.24 -0.48 -6.65
C PHE A 215 -9.59 0.41 -5.58
N THR A 216 -8.46 -0.04 -5.06
CA THR A 216 -7.65 0.76 -4.12
C THR A 216 -6.23 0.83 -4.62
N LEU A 217 -5.69 2.04 -4.71
CA LEU A 217 -4.33 2.31 -5.19
C LEU A 217 -3.46 2.81 -4.05
N ILE A 218 -2.40 2.07 -3.71
CA ILE A 218 -1.33 2.53 -2.83
C ILE A 218 -0.15 2.96 -3.70
N ILE A 219 0.33 4.18 -3.50
CA ILE A 219 1.47 4.77 -4.20
C ILE A 219 2.58 4.95 -3.19
N THR A 220 3.80 4.53 -3.51
CA THR A 220 4.98 4.96 -2.75
C THR A 220 5.83 5.90 -3.61
N THR A 221 6.31 6.98 -3.01
CA THR A 221 7.08 7.99 -3.77
C THR A 221 8.05 8.77 -2.87
N ARG A 222 9.06 9.35 -3.50
CA ARG A 222 9.98 10.30 -2.87
C ARG A 222 9.56 11.75 -3.11
N THR A 223 8.65 11.98 -4.05
CA THR A 223 8.31 13.32 -4.52
C THR A 223 7.20 13.91 -3.66
N LEU A 224 7.47 15.07 -3.06
CA LEU A 224 6.52 15.74 -2.15
C LEU A 224 5.35 16.39 -2.90
N ASP A 225 5.57 16.73 -4.16
CA ASP A 225 4.59 17.31 -5.09
C ASP A 225 3.62 16.27 -5.68
N MET A 226 3.79 14.98 -5.33
CA MET A 226 2.80 13.93 -5.56
C MET A 226 1.60 14.15 -4.64
N TYR A 227 0.86 15.23 -4.89
CA TYR A 227 -0.31 15.60 -4.11
C TYR A 227 -1.51 14.74 -4.52
N PRO A 228 -2.22 14.19 -3.54
CA PRO A 228 -3.40 13.38 -3.80
C PRO A 228 -4.50 14.19 -4.50
N SER A 229 -5.22 13.52 -5.38
CA SER A 229 -6.54 13.94 -5.86
C SER A 229 -7.46 14.23 -4.66
N PRO A 230 -8.47 15.10 -4.79
CA PRO A 230 -9.44 15.33 -3.72
C PRO A 230 -10.01 14.01 -3.19
N GLY A 231 -9.90 13.79 -1.86
CA GLY A 231 -10.39 12.57 -1.20
C GLY A 231 -9.36 11.45 -1.03
N ALA A 232 -8.15 11.60 -1.57
CA ALA A 232 -7.08 10.65 -1.36
C ALA A 232 -6.33 10.89 -0.02
N PHE A 233 -5.84 9.81 0.57
CA PHE A 233 -5.12 9.83 1.85
C PHE A 233 -3.62 9.89 1.59
N TRP A 234 -2.87 10.62 2.40
CA TRP A 234 -1.42 10.60 2.31
C TRP A 234 -0.78 10.54 3.68
N ILE A 235 0.41 9.96 3.71
CA ILE A 235 1.22 9.86 4.91
C ILE A 235 2.68 10.12 4.59
N ASP A 236 3.30 10.99 5.37
CA ASP A 236 4.73 11.23 5.34
C ASP A 236 5.41 10.28 6.33
N MET A 237 6.30 9.43 5.84
CA MET A 237 7.01 8.47 6.68
C MET A 237 7.99 9.21 7.60
N PRO A 238 7.81 9.13 8.93
CA PRO A 238 8.76 9.66 9.89
C PRO A 238 9.99 8.75 9.99
N PHE A 239 11.06 9.28 10.58
CA PHE A 239 12.18 8.45 11.02
C PHE A 239 11.75 7.46 12.10
N LEU A 240 12.49 6.36 12.22
CA LEU A 240 12.34 5.48 13.38
C LEU A 240 12.71 6.24 14.65
N THR A 241 12.04 5.91 15.75
CA THR A 241 12.48 6.39 17.06
C THR A 241 13.87 5.81 17.38
N PRO A 242 14.66 6.43 18.28
CA PRO A 242 15.94 5.84 18.70
C PRO A 242 15.79 4.41 19.24
N ARG A 243 14.69 4.14 19.95
CA ARG A 243 14.36 2.81 20.48
C ARG A 243 14.14 1.80 19.36
N ASP A 244 13.33 2.15 18.36
CA ASP A 244 13.04 1.25 17.24
C ASP A 244 14.26 1.08 16.33
N SER A 245 15.05 2.14 16.15
CA SER A 245 16.30 2.08 15.40
C SER A 245 17.29 1.10 16.05
N LEU A 246 17.43 1.16 17.38
CA LEU A 246 18.27 0.23 18.14
C LEU A 246 17.72 -1.20 18.05
N LYS A 247 16.40 -1.37 18.20
CA LYS A 247 15.75 -2.68 18.03
C LYS A 247 16.03 -3.25 16.63
N LEU A 248 15.94 -2.45 15.57
CA LEU A 248 16.17 -2.91 14.20
C LEU A 248 17.62 -3.32 14.02
N PHE A 249 18.53 -2.49 14.52
CA PHE A 249 19.96 -2.76 14.49
C PHE A 249 20.29 -4.10 15.16
N LEU A 250 19.76 -4.34 16.36
CA LEU A 250 20.02 -5.56 17.13
C LEU A 250 19.48 -6.82 16.44
N ILE A 251 18.29 -6.73 15.83
CA ILE A 251 17.73 -7.89 15.11
C ILE A 251 18.55 -8.18 13.85
N GLU A 252 18.93 -7.14 13.09
CA GLU A 252 19.73 -7.31 11.86
C GLU A 252 21.19 -7.68 12.12
N SER A 253 21.72 -7.43 13.32
CA SER A 253 23.09 -7.78 13.68
C SER A 253 23.27 -9.23 14.15
N ASP A 254 22.20 -10.03 14.23
CA ASP A 254 22.19 -11.40 14.81
C ASP A 254 22.86 -11.45 16.20
N ASP A 255 22.81 -10.34 16.95
CA ASP A 255 23.49 -10.24 18.23
C ASP A 255 22.53 -10.67 19.35
N ASP A 256 22.40 -11.99 19.50
CA ASP A 256 21.67 -12.64 20.62
C ASP A 256 22.28 -12.31 22.00
N ASN A 257 23.36 -11.52 22.07
CA ASN A 257 24.05 -11.14 23.31
C ASN A 257 23.72 -9.72 23.79
N LEU A 258 22.45 -9.35 23.86
CA LEU A 258 22.09 -8.22 24.70
C LEU A 258 22.28 -8.60 26.17
N PRO A 259 23.10 -7.87 26.95
CA PRO A 259 23.04 -7.99 28.40
C PRO A 259 21.61 -7.63 28.83
N PRO A 260 21.04 -8.34 29.83
CA PRO A 260 19.71 -8.02 30.33
C PRO A 260 19.66 -6.54 30.68
N SER A 261 18.63 -5.86 30.18
CA SER A 261 18.42 -4.45 30.47
C SER A 261 18.30 -4.27 31.98
N ASP A 262 19.31 -3.67 32.60
CA ASP A 262 19.19 -3.17 33.96
C ASP A 262 18.12 -2.07 33.96
N GLU A 263 16.98 -2.38 34.59
CA GLU A 263 15.97 -1.39 34.97
C GLU A 263 16.62 -0.34 35.88
N LYS A 264 16.56 0.93 35.46
CA LYS A 264 16.64 2.09 36.34
C LYS A 264 15.65 3.16 35.91
#